data_AF-A0A420N4P3-F1
#
_entry.id   AF-A0A420N4P3-F1
#
_cell.length_a   1.000
_cell.length_b   1.000
_cell.length_c   1.000
_cell.angle_alpha   90.00
_cell.angle_beta   90.00
_cell.angle_gamma   90.00
#
_symmetry.space_group_name_H-M   'P 1'
#
loop_
_entity.id
_entity.type
_entity.pdbx_description
1 polymer ?
#
loop_
_entity_poly.entity_id
_entity_poly.type
_entity_poly.pdbx_seq_one_letter_code
_entity_poly.pdbx_strand_id
1 'polypeptide(L)'
;MLSYLVSIARQLSTKTFQAMARQQLERNAALERAGFKVDPFGDIQEAINIRLGGHCIDIGTSAKIGKNLVKSDTAAERYTENGLVFSDGTELKDNFIVPATAFVGNLRHHVKTIFEPAVSK
;
A
#
# COMPACT_ATOMS: atom_id res chain seq x y z
N MET A 1 -6.96 -1.77 -29.49
CA MET A 1 -8.33 -2.30 -29.23
C MET A 1 -8.49 -2.76 -27.77
N LEU A 2 -7.59 -3.57 -27.20
CA LEU A 2 -7.63 -3.99 -25.78
C LEU A 2 -7.51 -2.83 -24.76
N SER A 3 -6.77 -1.76 -25.09
CA SER A 3 -6.63 -0.58 -24.22
C SER A 3 -7.95 0.12 -23.90
N TYR A 4 -8.90 0.15 -24.85
CA TYR A 4 -10.21 0.77 -24.67
C TYR A 4 -11.11 -0.01 -23.71
N LEU A 5 -11.00 -1.35 -23.68
CA LEU A 5 -11.80 -2.16 -22.75
C LEU A 5 -11.36 -1.95 -21.30
N VAL A 6 -10.05 -1.85 -21.07
CA VAL A 6 -9.50 -1.59 -19.74
C VAL A 6 -9.85 -0.19 -19.23
N SER A 7 -9.80 0.83 -20.11
CA SER A 7 -10.15 2.20 -19.72
C SER A 7 -11.64 2.34 -19.40
N ILE A 8 -12.52 1.71 -20.18
CA ILE A 8 -13.97 1.66 -19.90
C ILE A 8 -14.24 0.91 -18.59
N ALA A 9 -13.63 -0.27 -18.40
CA ALA A 9 -13.79 -1.05 -17.17
C ALA A 9 -13.31 -0.27 -15.94
N ARG A 10 -12.18 0.45 -16.04
CA ARG A 10 -11.70 1.34 -14.98
C ARG A 10 -12.73 2.40 -14.64
N GLN A 11 -13.21 3.17 -15.62
CA GLN A 11 -14.22 4.20 -15.38
C GLN A 11 -15.53 3.67 -14.78
N LEU A 12 -16.03 2.53 -15.27
CA LEU A 12 -17.21 1.87 -14.71
C LEU A 12 -16.97 1.48 -13.24
N SER A 13 -15.84 0.81 -12.96
CA SER A 13 -15.49 0.44 -11.59
C SER A 13 -15.37 1.65 -10.67
N THR A 14 -14.67 2.71 -11.10
CA THR A 14 -14.54 3.96 -10.33
C THR A 14 -15.90 4.54 -9.99
N LYS A 15 -16.83 4.66 -10.95
CA LYS A 15 -18.17 5.21 -10.68
C LYS A 15 -18.95 4.35 -9.69
N THR A 16 -18.90 3.03 -9.83
CA THR A 16 -19.56 2.10 -8.91
C THR A 16 -19.01 2.22 -7.50
N PHE A 17 -17.68 2.16 -7.33
CA PHE A 17 -17.05 2.26 -6.02
C PHE A 17 -17.26 3.63 -5.37
N GLN A 18 -17.21 4.72 -6.15
CA GLN A 18 -17.52 6.05 -5.62
C GLN A 18 -18.97 6.16 -5.16
N ALA A 19 -19.93 5.57 -5.88
CA ALA A 19 -21.33 5.55 -5.44
C ALA A 19 -21.51 4.77 -4.13
N MET A 20 -20.86 3.60 -4.02
CA MET A 20 -20.86 2.80 -2.78
C MET A 20 -20.19 3.55 -1.63
N ALA A 21 -19.06 4.20 -1.87
CA ALA A 21 -18.33 4.96 -0.86
C ALA A 21 -19.16 6.12 -0.28
N ARG A 22 -19.95 6.81 -1.12
CA ARG A 22 -20.88 7.87 -0.69
C ARG A 22 -22.01 7.35 0.19
N GLN A 23 -22.37 6.07 0.09
CA GLN A 23 -23.40 5.46 0.95
C GLN A 23 -22.85 5.07 2.34
N GLN A 24 -21.53 5.13 2.54
CA GLN A 24 -20.86 4.64 3.74
C GLN A 24 -19.99 5.71 4.41
N LEU A 25 -20.44 6.97 4.37
CA LEU A 25 -19.70 8.11 4.92
C LEU A 25 -19.40 7.96 6.42
N GLU A 26 -20.37 7.49 7.20
CA GLU A 26 -20.17 7.25 8.64
C GLU A 26 -19.09 6.18 8.87
N ARG A 27 -19.14 5.07 8.12
CA ARG A 27 -18.11 4.02 8.21
C ARG A 27 -16.72 4.57 7.91
N ASN A 28 -16.60 5.40 6.88
CA ASN A 28 -15.31 6.02 6.51
C ASN A 28 -14.80 6.92 7.64
N ALA A 29 -15.68 7.76 8.22
CA ALA A 29 -15.33 8.60 9.37
C ALA A 29 -15.01 7.78 10.63
N ALA A 30 -15.69 6.65 10.85
CA ALA A 30 -15.41 5.74 11.96
C ALA A 30 -14.02 5.10 11.83
N LEU A 31 -13.63 4.70 10.61
CA LEU A 31 -12.30 4.18 10.31
C LEU A 31 -11.22 5.25 10.54
N GLU A 32 -11.43 6.48 10.09
CA GLU A 32 -10.50 7.59 10.37
C GLU A 32 -10.33 7.82 11.88
N ARG A 33 -11.43 7.84 12.65
CA ARG A 33 -11.39 7.95 14.11
C ARG A 33 -10.65 6.80 14.78
N ALA A 34 -10.69 5.61 14.20
CA ALA A 34 -9.96 4.44 14.66
C ALA A 34 -8.49 4.42 14.22
N GLY A 35 -8.00 5.47 13.55
CA GLY A 35 -6.60 5.63 13.14
C GLY A 35 -6.27 5.09 11.75
N PHE A 36 -7.27 4.73 10.94
CA PHE A 36 -7.02 4.30 9.57
C PHE A 36 -6.76 5.49 8.64
N LYS A 37 -5.83 5.33 7.71
CA LYS A 37 -5.70 6.24 6.56
C LYS A 37 -6.72 5.84 5.49
N VAL A 38 -7.84 6.55 5.44
CA VAL A 38 -8.96 6.24 4.56
C VAL A 38 -8.84 7.02 3.24
N ASP A 39 -8.99 6.33 2.11
CA ASP A 39 -9.12 6.93 0.77
C ASP A 39 -10.39 6.36 0.10
N PRO A 40 -11.57 6.96 0.36
CA PRO A 40 -12.85 6.39 -0.06
C PRO A 40 -13.12 6.56 -1.56
N PHE A 41 -12.35 7.41 -2.25
CA PHE A 41 -12.52 7.71 -3.67
C PHE A 41 -11.30 7.34 -4.51
N GLY A 42 -10.36 6.61 -3.92
CA GLY A 42 -9.16 6.11 -4.58
C GLY A 42 -9.44 5.22 -5.77
N ASP A 43 -8.45 5.09 -6.64
CA ASP A 43 -8.58 4.27 -7.84
C ASP A 43 -8.28 2.80 -7.56
N ILE A 44 -9.33 1.99 -7.53
CA ILE A 44 -9.23 0.55 -7.24
C ILE A 44 -8.38 -0.20 -8.27
N GLN A 45 -8.41 0.21 -9.55
CA GLN A 45 -7.67 -0.49 -10.60
C GLN A 45 -6.18 -0.22 -10.48
N GLU A 46 -5.81 1.01 -10.10
CA GLU A 46 -4.43 1.34 -9.77
C GLU A 46 -3.95 0.61 -8.52
N ALA A 47 -4.77 0.60 -7.46
CA ALA A 47 -4.45 -0.09 -6.21
C ALA A 47 -4.16 -1.58 -6.43
N ILE A 48 -5.01 -2.27 -7.21
CA ILE A 48 -4.89 -3.72 -7.45
C ILE A 48 -3.84 -4.03 -8.52
N ASN A 49 -3.84 -3.36 -9.67
CA ASN A 49 -3.06 -3.82 -10.83
C ASN A 49 -1.71 -3.10 -11.01
N ILE A 50 -1.53 -1.92 -10.42
CA ILE A 50 -0.31 -1.12 -10.61
C ILE A 50 0.52 -1.12 -9.33
N ARG A 51 -0.08 -0.75 -8.20
CA ARG A 51 0.61 -0.72 -6.91
C ARG A 51 0.84 -2.13 -6.34
N LEU A 52 -0.01 -3.09 -6.72
CA LEU A 52 0.04 -4.49 -6.28
C LEU A 52 0.14 -4.63 -4.74
N GLY A 53 -0.42 -3.65 -4.01
CA GLY A 53 -0.23 -3.50 -2.57
C GLY A 53 -0.46 -2.07 -2.08
N GLY A 54 -0.11 -1.82 -0.82
CA GLY A 54 -0.26 -0.49 -0.20
C GLY A 54 -1.72 -0.05 0.00
N HIS A 55 -2.65 -0.99 -0.02
CA HIS A 55 -4.05 -0.82 0.38
C HIS A 55 -4.38 -1.90 1.40
N CYS A 56 -5.28 -1.60 2.35
CA CYS A 56 -5.71 -2.58 3.34
C CYS A 56 -6.83 -3.43 2.74
N ILE A 57 -6.58 -4.72 2.55
CA ILE A 57 -7.63 -5.72 2.41
C ILE A 57 -7.83 -6.31 3.80
N ASP A 58 -9.03 -6.14 4.36
CA ASP A 58 -9.27 -6.63 5.71
C ASP A 58 -9.40 -8.14 5.73
N ILE A 59 -8.28 -8.81 6.03
CA ILE A 59 -8.19 -10.22 6.36
C ILE A 59 -7.85 -10.43 7.85
N GLY A 60 -8.15 -9.45 8.70
CA GLY A 60 -7.84 -9.44 10.14
C GLY A 60 -6.81 -8.38 10.56
N THR A 61 -6.24 -7.62 9.63
CA THR A 61 -5.29 -6.54 9.92
C THR A 61 -5.96 -5.34 10.58
N SER A 62 -7.24 -5.06 10.27
CA SER A 62 -7.97 -3.93 10.85
C SER A 62 -8.03 -3.97 12.38
N ALA A 63 -8.20 -5.16 12.96
CA ALA A 63 -8.20 -5.34 14.41
C ALA A 63 -6.84 -5.02 15.06
N LYS A 64 -5.74 -5.17 14.32
CA LYS A 64 -4.38 -4.81 14.79
C LYS A 64 -4.16 -3.30 14.73
N ILE A 65 -4.70 -2.63 13.72
CA ILE A 65 -4.67 -1.16 13.59
C ILE A 65 -5.39 -0.53 14.79
N GLY A 66 -6.61 -0.97 15.11
CA GLY A 66 -7.34 -0.46 16.28
C GLY A 66 -6.70 -0.75 17.65
N LYS A 67 -5.70 -1.63 17.71
CA LYS A 67 -4.87 -1.91 18.90
C LYS A 67 -3.52 -1.16 18.88
N ASN A 68 -3.32 -0.22 17.96
CA ASN A 68 -2.07 0.52 17.76
C ASN A 68 -0.84 -0.38 17.50
N LEU A 69 -1.04 -1.55 16.87
CA LEU A 69 0.05 -2.46 16.50
C LEU A 69 0.60 -2.18 15.09
N VAL A 70 0.09 -1.16 14.41
CA VAL A 70 0.50 -0.76 13.06
C VAL A 70 0.89 0.70 13.09
N LYS A 71 2.12 1.01 12.63
CA LYS A 71 2.66 2.37 12.51
C LYS A 71 2.72 2.72 11.02
N SER A 72 1.85 3.62 10.56
CA SER A 72 1.68 3.97 9.13
C SER A 72 1.94 5.44 8.81
N ASP A 73 2.19 6.26 9.82
CA ASP A 73 2.40 7.70 9.74
C ASP A 73 3.88 8.10 9.52
N THR A 74 4.78 7.13 9.67
CA THR A 74 6.22 7.36 9.77
C THR A 74 6.99 6.27 9.06
N ALA A 75 8.06 6.66 8.36
CA ALA A 75 8.90 5.73 7.62
C ALA A 75 9.95 5.11 8.55
N ALA A 76 10.25 3.83 8.35
CA ALA A 76 11.44 3.22 8.93
C ALA A 76 12.69 3.74 8.18
N GLU A 77 13.64 4.34 8.89
CA GLU A 77 14.78 5.02 8.27
C GLU A 77 16.08 4.24 8.38
N ARG A 78 16.44 3.79 9.58
CA ARG A 78 17.69 3.07 9.81
C ARG A 78 17.61 2.09 10.97
N TYR A 79 18.38 1.03 10.86
CA TYR A 79 18.66 0.15 11.97
C TYR A 79 19.67 0.79 12.93
N THR A 80 19.53 0.51 14.21
CA THR A 80 20.54 0.73 15.24
C THR A 80 21.04 -0.64 15.72
N GLU A 81 22.05 -0.65 16.58
CA GLU A 81 22.50 -1.89 17.22
C GLU A 81 21.36 -2.59 18.00
N ASN A 82 20.37 -1.82 18.48
CA ASN A 82 19.33 -2.31 19.37
C ASN A 82 17.91 -2.24 18.77
N GLY A 83 17.75 -1.78 17.52
CA GLY A 83 16.40 -1.47 17.04
C GLY A 83 16.27 -0.82 15.66
N LEU A 84 15.13 -0.15 15.47
CA LEU A 84 14.75 0.55 14.23
C LEU A 84 14.28 1.97 14.55
N VAL A 85 14.92 2.96 13.92
CA VAL A 85 14.53 4.37 14.04
C VAL A 85 13.58 4.75 12.94
N PHE A 86 12.54 5.50 13.30
CA PHE A 86 11.54 6.06 12.39
C PHE A 86 11.80 7.54 12.11
N SER A 87 11.18 8.05 11.05
CA SER A 87 11.31 9.43 10.59
C SER A 87 10.79 10.50 11.54
N ASP A 88 10.01 10.12 12.57
CA ASP A 88 9.61 11.00 13.67
C ASP A 88 10.65 11.05 14.81
N GLY A 89 11.78 10.36 14.66
CA GLY A 89 12.83 10.23 15.66
C GLY A 89 12.57 9.16 16.73
N THR A 90 11.42 8.49 16.70
CA THR A 90 11.13 7.38 17.63
C THR A 90 11.95 6.13 17.28
N GLU A 91 12.21 5.28 18.28
CA GLU A 91 12.99 4.05 18.11
C GLU A 91 12.24 2.85 18.69
N LEU A 92 12.12 1.78 17.90
CA LEU A 92 11.64 0.48 18.36
C LEU A 92 12.85 -0.38 18.78
N LYS A 93 13.07 -0.51 20.09
CA LYS A 93 14.20 -1.26 20.69
C LYS A 93 13.84 -2.70 21.03
N ASP A 94 14.84 -3.57 21.14
CA ASP A 94 14.74 -4.92 21.71
C ASP A 94 13.71 -5.84 21.01
N ASN A 95 13.56 -5.69 19.69
CA ASN A 95 12.63 -6.44 18.87
C ASN A 95 13.34 -7.14 17.70
N PHE A 96 12.84 -8.31 17.31
CA PHE A 96 13.26 -8.96 16.06
C PHE A 96 12.55 -8.34 14.87
N ILE A 97 13.31 -7.80 13.91
CA ILE A 97 12.77 -7.08 12.76
C ILE A 97 12.81 -7.98 11.54
N VAL A 98 11.63 -8.21 10.94
CA VAL A 98 11.49 -8.94 9.68
C VAL A 98 11.16 -7.95 8.56
N PRO A 99 12.10 -7.65 7.63
CA PRO A 99 11.79 -6.82 6.49
C PRO A 99 10.86 -7.56 5.52
N ALA A 100 9.65 -7.04 5.38
CA ALA A 100 8.63 -7.56 4.46
C ALA A 100 8.24 -6.51 3.40
N THR A 101 9.22 -5.77 2.88
CA THR A 101 9.04 -4.63 1.97
C THR A 101 8.84 -5.02 0.50
N ALA A 102 8.34 -6.23 0.24
CA ALA A 102 8.13 -6.80 -1.08
C ALA A 102 9.42 -6.90 -1.94
N PHE A 103 9.25 -7.00 -3.25
CA PHE A 103 10.31 -7.19 -4.25
C PHE A 103 10.31 -6.05 -5.26
N VAL A 104 11.45 -5.86 -5.95
CA VAL A 104 11.50 -4.94 -7.10
C VAL A 104 10.77 -5.59 -8.29
N GLY A 105 9.51 -5.18 -8.53
CA GLY A 105 8.63 -5.80 -9.52
C GLY A 105 8.92 -5.45 -10.99
N ASN A 106 9.89 -4.59 -11.28
CA ASN A 106 10.24 -4.23 -12.65
C ASN A 106 11.23 -5.24 -13.24
N LEU A 107 10.72 -6.13 -14.07
CA LEU A 107 11.51 -7.14 -14.78
C LEU A 107 12.67 -6.56 -15.59
N ARG A 108 12.58 -5.31 -16.07
CA ARG A 108 13.70 -4.66 -16.79
C ARG A 108 14.94 -4.49 -15.90
N HIS A 109 14.75 -4.24 -14.61
CA HIS A 109 15.87 -4.18 -13.66
C HIS A 109 16.53 -5.55 -13.51
N HIS A 110 15.74 -6.63 -13.46
CA HIS A 110 16.28 -8.00 -13.44
C HIS A 110 16.99 -8.36 -14.75
N VAL A 111 16.44 -7.97 -15.91
CA VAL A 111 17.07 -8.18 -17.22
C VAL A 111 18.43 -7.49 -17.28
N LYS A 112 18.57 -6.27 -16.76
CA LYS A 112 19.85 -5.55 -16.69
C LYS A 112 20.87 -6.23 -15.76
N THR A 113 20.41 -6.93 -14.73
CA THR A 113 21.29 -7.67 -13.80
C THR A 113 21.73 -9.01 -14.40
N ILE A 114 20.85 -9.68 -15.14
CA ILE A 114 21.09 -11.02 -15.71
C ILE A 114 21.81 -10.93 -17.06
N PHE A 115 21.46 -9.94 -17.87
CA PHE A 115 21.99 -9.71 -19.21
C PHE A 115 22.65 -8.33 -19.26
N GLU A 116 23.65 -8.16 -20.13
CA GLU A 116 24.32 -6.88 -20.30
C GLU A 116 23.35 -5.76 -20.70
N PRO A 117 23.62 -4.48 -20.32
CA PRO A 117 22.71 -3.36 -20.55
C PRO A 117 22.23 -3.18 -22.00
N ALA A 118 23.03 -3.64 -22.98
CA ALA A 118 22.69 -3.59 -24.40
C ALA A 118 21.38 -4.33 -24.76
N VAL A 119 20.99 -5.33 -23.96
CA VAL A 119 19.79 -6.17 -24.19
C VAL A 119 18.57 -5.63 -23.42
N SER A 120 18.75 -4.75 -22.43
CA SER A 120 17.70 -4.27 -21.52
C SER A 120 16.92 -3.04 -22.03
N LYS A 121 16.60 -2.96 -23.33
CA LYS A 121 15.86 -1.81 -23.91
C LYS A 121 14.39 -1.75 -23.49
#